data_AF-A0A6B0XSY4-F1
#
_entry.id   AF-A0A6B0XSY4-F1
#
_cell.length_a   1.000
_cell.length_b   1.000
_cell.length_c   1.000
_cell.angle_alpha   90.00
_cell.angle_beta   90.00
_cell.angle_gamma   90.00
#
_symmetry.space_group_name_H-M   'P 1'
#
loop_
_entity.id
_entity.type
_entity.pdbx_description
1 polymer ?
#
loop_
_entity_poly.entity_id
_entity_poly.type
_entity_poly.pdbx_seq_one_letter_code
_entity_poly.pdbx_strand_id
1 'polypeptide(L)'
;MPPGVHDLGSALCLVRLAVIAFRPSGVVGGRLREWRAERQVLARYREEWTEAAANRRSVLGEDAAPHVIFEFSDYRCPFCRSSHETVNAWAASGRTRVVLVHMPLSDRSAQPARAAICAEQQGAYARMPDHLRP
;
A
#
# COMPACT_ATOMS: atom_id res chain seq x y z
N MET A 1 15.70 48.86 -41.97
CA MET A 1 15.88 47.64 -41.16
C MET A 1 14.50 47.09 -40.84
N PRO A 2 14.09 45.90 -41.32
CA PRO A 2 12.72 45.44 -41.11
C PRO A 2 12.51 45.00 -39.64
N PRO A 3 11.47 45.49 -38.95
CA PRO A 3 11.25 45.25 -37.51
C PRO A 3 10.85 43.81 -37.11
N GLY A 4 10.97 42.81 -37.99
CA GLY A 4 10.47 41.44 -37.75
C GLY A 4 11.52 40.36 -37.43
N VAL A 5 12.82 40.63 -37.59
CA VAL A 5 13.86 39.59 -37.49
C VAL A 5 14.29 39.27 -36.05
N HIS A 6 14.15 40.22 -35.12
CA HIS A 6 14.48 40.03 -33.71
C HIS A 6 13.43 39.19 -32.97
N ASP A 7 12.16 39.31 -33.37
CA ASP A 7 11.03 38.63 -32.74
C ASP A 7 11.00 37.13 -33.11
N LEU A 8 11.30 36.83 -34.38
CA LEU A 8 11.44 35.46 -34.87
C LEU A 8 12.64 34.73 -34.22
N GLY A 9 13.76 35.42 -34.04
CA GLY A 9 14.97 34.88 -33.42
C GLY A 9 14.77 34.56 -31.93
N SER A 10 14.10 35.45 -31.20
CA SER A 10 13.71 35.22 -29.80
C SER A 10 12.72 34.05 -29.67
N ALA A 11 11.72 33.98 -30.54
CA ALA A 11 10.75 32.88 -30.55
C ALA A 11 11.43 31.51 -30.79
N LEU A 12 12.34 31.42 -31.76
CA LEU A 12 13.12 30.21 -32.03
C LEU A 12 14.01 29.78 -30.84
N CYS A 13 14.57 30.75 -30.12
CA CYS A 13 15.38 30.50 -28.93
C CYS A 13 14.53 29.88 -27.80
N LEU A 14 13.35 30.44 -27.52
CA LEU A 14 12.43 29.92 -26.53
C LEU A 14 11.93 28.51 -26.88
N VAL A 15 11.60 28.26 -28.15
CA VAL A 15 11.20 26.92 -28.61
C VAL A 15 12.33 25.90 -28.39
N ARG A 16 13.58 26.25 -28.72
CA ARG A 16 14.74 25.37 -28.50
C ARG A 16 14.96 25.09 -27.01
N LEU A 17 14.88 26.11 -26.15
CA LEU A 17 15.00 25.95 -24.71
C LEU A 17 13.89 25.06 -24.14
N ALA A 18 12.65 25.23 -24.61
CA ALA A 18 11.54 24.37 -24.24
C ALA A 18 11.78 22.91 -24.66
N VAL A 19 12.21 22.66 -25.91
CA VAL A 19 12.56 21.31 -26.36
C VAL A 19 13.68 20.70 -25.50
N ILE A 20 14.71 21.48 -25.16
CA ILE A 20 15.82 21.05 -24.30
C ILE A 20 15.37 20.78 -22.86
N ALA A 21 14.42 21.53 -22.33
CA ALA A 21 13.90 21.34 -20.98
C ALA A 21 12.95 20.13 -20.90
N PHE A 22 12.13 19.92 -21.92
CA PHE A 22 11.08 18.88 -21.94
C PHE A 22 11.50 17.55 -22.58
N ARG A 23 12.63 17.48 -23.29
CA ARG A 23 13.20 16.20 -23.76
C ARG A 23 13.43 15.26 -22.58
N PRO A 24 13.52 13.94 -22.80
CA PRO A 24 13.64 13.00 -21.69
C PRO A 24 14.81 13.32 -20.74
N SER A 25 16.01 13.54 -21.23
CA SER A 25 17.15 13.91 -20.38
C SER A 25 17.16 15.39 -19.92
N GLY A 26 16.11 16.16 -20.21
CA GLY A 26 15.95 17.55 -19.78
C GLY A 26 15.36 17.64 -18.37
N VAL A 27 15.48 18.80 -17.73
CA VAL A 27 15.07 18.99 -16.32
C VAL A 27 13.57 18.73 -16.11
N VAL A 28 12.72 19.22 -17.02
CA VAL A 28 11.27 19.02 -16.92
C VAL A 28 10.89 17.63 -17.41
N GLY A 29 11.43 17.19 -18.55
CA GLY A 29 11.12 15.87 -19.10
C GLY A 29 11.57 14.72 -18.18
N GLY A 30 12.73 14.85 -17.53
CA GLY A 30 13.25 13.95 -16.50
C GLY A 30 12.29 13.80 -15.34
N ARG A 31 11.92 14.93 -14.71
CA ARG A 31 10.98 14.95 -13.59
C ARG A 31 9.60 14.38 -13.97
N LEU A 32 9.10 14.70 -15.16
CA LEU A 32 7.84 14.15 -15.66
C LEU A 32 7.89 12.63 -15.84
N ARG A 33 9.03 12.06 -16.27
CA ARG A 33 9.17 10.60 -16.37
C ARG A 33 9.19 9.93 -15.01
N GLU A 34 9.97 10.45 -14.06
CA GLU A 34 9.99 9.97 -12.68
C GLU A 34 8.58 9.95 -12.09
N TRP A 35 7.88 11.08 -12.21
CA TRP A 35 6.51 11.20 -11.70
C TRP A 35 5.52 10.26 -12.40
N ARG A 36 5.63 10.08 -13.73
CA ARG A 36 4.80 9.10 -14.45
C ARG A 36 5.10 7.67 -14.00
N ALA A 37 6.37 7.33 -13.82
CA ALA A 37 6.79 6.01 -13.35
C ALA A 37 6.29 5.73 -11.93
N GLU A 38 6.45 6.69 -11.01
CA GLU A 38 5.93 6.60 -9.64
C GLU A 38 4.41 6.41 -9.64
N ARG A 39 3.66 7.22 -10.40
CA ARG A 39 2.20 7.07 -10.48
C ARG A 39 1.76 5.76 -11.11
N GLN A 40 2.50 5.23 -12.08
CA GLN A 40 2.21 3.92 -12.66
C GLN A 40 2.41 2.80 -11.61
N VAL A 41 3.47 2.88 -10.79
CA VAL A 41 3.69 1.94 -9.69
C VAL A 41 2.57 2.02 -8.66
N LEU A 42 2.16 3.23 -8.26
CA LEU A 42 1.07 3.43 -7.31
C LEU A 42 -0.29 2.97 -7.85
N ALA A 43 -0.55 3.17 -9.14
CA ALA A 43 -1.76 2.67 -9.79
C ALA A 43 -1.81 1.13 -9.75
N ARG A 44 -0.69 0.47 -10.08
CA ARG A 44 -0.57 -0.99 -9.99
C ARG A 44 -0.77 -1.50 -8.57
N TYR A 45 -0.10 -0.92 -7.59
CA TYR A 45 -0.30 -1.32 -6.18
C TYR A 45 -1.75 -1.14 -5.74
N ARG A 46 -2.40 -0.04 -6.13
CA ARG A 46 -3.81 0.16 -5.79
C ARG A 46 -4.68 -0.98 -6.34
N GLU A 47 -4.47 -1.36 -7.59
CA GLU A 47 -5.21 -2.46 -8.22
C GLU A 47 -4.95 -3.80 -7.51
N GLU A 48 -3.67 -4.19 -7.37
CA GLU A 48 -3.25 -5.44 -6.71
C GLU A 48 -3.79 -5.56 -5.28
N TRP A 49 -3.69 -4.50 -4.47
CA TRP A 49 -4.17 -4.51 -3.09
C TRP A 49 -5.70 -4.45 -2.99
N THR A 50 -6.38 -3.82 -3.95
CA THR A 50 -7.85 -3.83 -4.01
C THR A 50 -8.37 -5.23 -4.29
N GLU A 51 -7.77 -5.93 -5.26
CA GLU A 51 -8.09 -7.32 -5.56
C GLU A 51 -7.76 -8.25 -4.38
N ALA A 52 -6.58 -8.10 -3.78
CA ALA A 52 -6.19 -8.88 -2.60
C ALA A 52 -7.16 -8.67 -1.43
N ALA A 53 -7.72 -7.47 -1.27
CA ALA A 53 -8.71 -7.18 -0.25
C ALA A 53 -10.05 -7.86 -0.58
N ALA A 54 -10.53 -7.76 -1.81
CA ALA A 54 -11.78 -8.38 -2.23
C ALA A 54 -11.80 -9.91 -2.01
N ASN A 55 -10.63 -10.56 -2.15
CA ASN A 55 -10.51 -12.01 -2.05
C ASN A 55 -10.19 -12.55 -0.64
N ARG A 56 -10.18 -11.71 0.40
CA ARG A 56 -9.86 -12.11 1.77
C ARG A 56 -10.90 -11.64 2.79
N ARG A 57 -11.27 -12.54 3.70
CA ARG A 57 -12.16 -12.26 4.83
C ARG A 57 -11.41 -11.52 5.93
N SER A 58 -12.13 -10.68 6.65
CA SER A 58 -11.62 -10.01 7.82
C SER A 58 -11.67 -10.90 9.05
N VAL A 59 -10.63 -10.78 9.87
CA VAL A 59 -10.55 -11.45 11.18
C VAL A 59 -11.06 -10.56 12.30
N LEU A 60 -11.04 -9.24 12.08
CA LEU A 60 -11.53 -8.19 12.96
C LEU A 60 -12.23 -7.12 12.12
N GLY A 61 -13.28 -6.52 12.66
CA GLY A 61 -14.12 -5.55 11.96
C GLY A 61 -15.04 -6.19 10.91
N GLU A 62 -15.93 -5.38 10.35
CA GLU A 62 -16.91 -5.82 9.34
C GLU A 62 -16.27 -5.90 7.96
N ASP A 63 -16.59 -6.94 7.17
CA ASP A 63 -16.05 -7.10 5.81
C ASP A 63 -16.36 -5.90 4.88
N ALA A 64 -17.43 -5.16 5.17
CA ALA A 64 -17.86 -3.98 4.42
C ALA A 64 -17.18 -2.67 4.83
N ALA A 65 -16.27 -2.68 5.81
CA ALA A 65 -15.64 -1.45 6.29
C ALA A 65 -14.82 -0.75 5.17
N PRO A 66 -14.85 0.58 5.08
CA PRO A 66 -14.25 1.33 3.97
C PRO A 66 -12.72 1.33 3.97
N HIS A 67 -12.08 1.02 5.10
CA HIS A 67 -10.63 0.94 5.22
C HIS A 67 -10.20 -0.49 5.51
N VAL A 68 -9.19 -0.96 4.78
CA VAL A 68 -8.64 -2.31 4.94
C VAL A 68 -7.21 -2.21 5.42
N ILE A 69 -6.90 -2.90 6.52
CA ILE A 69 -5.53 -3.07 7.01
C ILE A 69 -5.10 -4.50 6.75
N PHE A 70 -3.97 -4.65 6.07
CA PHE A 70 -3.28 -5.93 5.98
C PHE A 70 -2.22 -5.99 7.09
N GLU A 71 -2.49 -6.79 8.11
CA GLU A 71 -1.55 -7.00 9.20
C GLU A 71 -0.69 -8.22 8.90
N PHE A 72 0.62 -8.03 8.70
CA PHE A 72 1.58 -9.12 8.61
C PHE A 72 2.12 -9.41 10.00
N SER A 73 1.80 -10.58 10.55
CA SER A 73 2.01 -10.83 11.98
C SER A 73 2.64 -12.19 12.26
N ASP A 74 3.48 -12.22 13.29
CA ASP A 74 4.13 -13.43 13.83
C ASP A 74 3.74 -13.61 15.30
N TYR A 75 3.24 -14.80 15.64
CA TYR A 75 2.68 -15.16 16.95
C TYR A 75 3.67 -15.12 18.13
N ARG A 76 4.97 -15.05 17.86
CA ARG A 76 6.03 -14.98 18.86
C ARG A 76 6.79 -13.65 18.82
N CYS A 77 6.43 -12.74 17.92
CA CYS A 77 7.04 -11.42 17.85
C CYS A 77 6.45 -10.51 18.96
N PRO A 78 7.26 -10.00 19.90
CA PRO A 78 6.76 -9.13 20.97
C PRO A 78 6.20 -7.81 20.43
N PHE A 79 6.72 -7.33 19.29
CA PHE A 79 6.24 -6.09 18.67
C PHE A 79 4.89 -6.28 17.98
N CYS A 80 4.66 -7.43 17.31
CA CYS A 80 3.34 -7.80 16.79
C CYS A 80 2.29 -7.81 17.91
N ARG A 81 2.65 -8.40 19.05
CA ARG A 81 1.77 -8.42 20.23
C ARG A 81 1.42 -7.04 20.73
N SER A 82 2.41 -6.15 20.78
CA SER A 82 2.18 -4.77 21.21
C SER A 82 1.31 -3.98 20.24
N SER A 83 1.38 -4.26 18.92
CA SER A 83 0.54 -3.57 17.93
C SER A 83 -0.91 -4.05 17.92
N HIS A 84 -1.16 -5.29 18.34
CA HIS A 84 -2.48 -5.93 18.27
C HIS A 84 -3.58 -5.11 18.98
N GLU A 85 -3.28 -4.47 20.11
CA GLU A 85 -4.25 -3.62 20.81
C GLU A 85 -4.69 -2.41 19.97
N THR A 86 -3.75 -1.75 19.29
CA THR A 86 -4.04 -0.58 18.43
C THR A 86 -4.88 -1.00 17.22
N VAL A 87 -4.54 -2.13 16.60
CA VAL A 87 -5.29 -2.67 15.46
C VAL A 87 -6.71 -3.05 15.86
N ASN A 88 -6.90 -3.66 17.03
CA ASN A 88 -8.24 -3.96 17.55
C ASN A 88 -9.06 -2.68 17.78
N ALA A 89 -8.46 -1.63 18.33
CA ALA A 89 -9.15 -0.35 18.51
C ALA A 89 -9.63 0.25 17.19
N TRP A 90 -8.82 0.15 16.12
CA TRP A 90 -9.23 0.58 14.79
C TRP A 90 -10.35 -0.27 14.20
N ALA A 91 -10.30 -1.60 14.36
CA ALA A 91 -11.37 -2.48 13.93
C ALA A 91 -12.69 -2.19 14.67
N ALA A 92 -12.61 -1.98 15.99
CA ALA A 92 -13.74 -1.65 16.84
C ALA A 92 -14.40 -0.30 16.51
N SER A 93 -13.71 0.60 15.79
CA SER A 93 -14.31 1.86 15.31
C SER A 93 -15.41 1.67 14.26
N GLY A 94 -15.54 0.46 13.69
CA GLY A 94 -16.50 0.14 12.62
C GLY A 94 -16.11 0.68 11.24
N ARG A 95 -14.99 1.41 11.14
CA ARG A 95 -14.52 2.00 9.87
C ARG A 95 -13.38 1.23 9.23
N THR A 96 -12.82 0.27 9.95
CA THR A 96 -11.66 -0.49 9.52
C THR A 96 -11.94 -1.97 9.66
N ARG A 97 -11.52 -2.73 8.66
CA ARG A 97 -11.46 -4.18 8.73
C ARG A 97 -10.02 -4.64 8.62
N VAL A 98 -9.71 -5.73 9.29
CA VAL A 98 -8.34 -6.26 9.37
C VAL A 98 -8.28 -7.60 8.67
N VAL A 99 -7.40 -7.69 7.70
CA VAL A 99 -7.01 -8.94 7.03
C VAL A 99 -5.66 -9.34 7.61
N LEU A 100 -5.63 -10.46 8.32
CA LEU A 100 -4.40 -10.97 8.91
C LEU A 100 -3.64 -11.81 7.90
N VAL A 101 -2.34 -11.59 7.81
CA VAL A 101 -1.40 -12.33 6.98
C VAL A 101 -0.39 -13.00 7.90
N HIS A 102 -0.53 -14.32 8.03
CA HIS A 102 0.33 -15.15 8.88
C HIS A 102 1.75 -15.23 8.33
N MET A 103 2.70 -14.60 9.01
CA MET A 103 4.10 -14.53 8.58
C MET A 103 5.03 -15.14 9.65
N PRO A 104 5.04 -16.48 9.80
CA PRO A 104 5.91 -17.13 10.76
C PRO A 104 7.39 -16.94 10.37
N LEU A 105 8.13 -16.17 11.16
CA LEU A 105 9.56 -15.89 11.02
C LEU A 105 10.44 -16.96 11.69
N SER A 106 9.82 -17.88 12.45
CA SER A 106 10.50 -19.02 13.06
C SER A 106 9.64 -20.28 13.03
N ASP A 107 10.25 -21.46 13.08
CA ASP A 107 9.54 -22.74 13.15
C ASP A 107 8.58 -22.83 14.35
N ARG A 108 8.96 -22.18 15.46
CA ARG A 108 8.14 -22.10 16.67
C ARG A 108 6.89 -21.24 16.49
N SER A 109 6.87 -20.36 15.49
CA SER A 109 5.70 -19.53 15.12
C SER A 109 4.80 -20.24 14.10
N ALA A 110 5.25 -21.32 13.46
CA ALA A 110 4.48 -22.01 12.43
C ALA A 110 3.24 -22.73 12.97
N GLN A 111 3.35 -23.37 14.15
CA GLN A 111 2.22 -24.04 14.78
C GLN A 111 1.08 -23.07 15.16
N PRO A 112 1.32 -21.96 15.88
CA PRO A 112 0.24 -21.02 16.20
C PRO A 112 -0.33 -20.35 14.95
N ALA A 113 0.48 -20.06 13.93
CA ALA A 113 -0.01 -19.57 12.64
C ALA A 113 -0.99 -20.55 11.98
N ARG A 114 -0.69 -21.86 11.96
CA ARG A 114 -1.64 -22.87 11.45
C ARG A 114 -2.92 -22.92 12.27
N ALA A 115 -2.82 -22.84 13.60
CA ALA A 115 -4.00 -22.85 14.47
C ALA A 115 -4.92 -21.64 14.18
N ALA A 116 -4.33 -20.47 13.95
CA ALA A 116 -5.08 -19.29 13.56
C ALA A 116 -5.77 -19.42 12.21
N ILE A 117 -5.08 -19.92 11.18
CA ILE A 117 -5.69 -20.20 9.87
C ILE A 117 -6.90 -21.14 10.02
N CYS A 118 -6.78 -22.21 10.82
CA CYS A 118 -7.90 -23.10 11.11
C CYS A 118 -9.06 -22.36 11.81
N ALA A 119 -8.76 -21.49 12.77
CA ALA A 119 -9.79 -20.70 13.47
C ALA A 119 -10.49 -19.71 12.53
N GLU A 120 -9.78 -19.09 11.58
CA GLU A 120 -10.36 -18.22 10.55
C GLU A 120 -11.29 -18.98 9.61
N GLN A 121 -10.89 -20.18 9.16
CA GLN A 121 -11.73 -21.04 8.33
C GLN A 121 -13.04 -21.41 9.04
N GLN A 122 -12.99 -21.57 10.36
CA GLN A 122 -14.13 -21.87 11.22
C GLN A 122 -14.95 -20.63 11.64
N GLY A 123 -14.52 -19.42 11.28
CA GLY A 123 -15.14 -18.18 11.78
C GLY A 123 -14.99 -17.98 13.30
N ALA A 124 -13.98 -18.59 13.91
CA ALA A 124 -13.74 -18.62 15.35
C ALA A 124 -12.47 -17.87 15.78
N TYR A 125 -11.79 -17.16 14.87
CA TYR A 125 -10.59 -16.38 15.19
C TYR A 125 -10.81 -15.39 16.34
N ALA A 126 -11.96 -14.70 16.33
CA ALA A 126 -12.40 -13.78 17.38
C ALA A 126 -12.64 -14.45 18.76
N ARG A 127 -12.63 -15.79 18.85
CA ARG A 127 -12.69 -16.53 20.12
C ARG A 127 -11.34 -17.08 20.59
N MET A 128 -10.28 -16.97 19.79
CA MET A 128 -8.94 -17.37 20.23
C MET A 128 -8.53 -16.55 21.45
N PRO A 129 -7.99 -17.18 22.51
CA PRO A 129 -7.40 -16.44 23.64
C PRO A 129 -6.33 -15.45 23.18
N ASP A 130 -6.24 -14.29 23.81
CA ASP A 130 -5.32 -13.22 23.38
C ASP A 130 -3.84 -13.63 23.39
N HIS A 131 -3.44 -14.54 24.28
CA HIS A 131 -2.07 -15.07 24.30
C HIS A 131 -1.74 -15.95 23.08
N LEU A 132 -2.75 -16.43 22.34
CA LEU A 132 -2.61 -17.17 21.08
C LEU A 132 -2.83 -16.28 19.85
N ARG A 133 -3.08 -14.99 20.05
CA ARG A 133 -3.08 -13.99 18.98
C ARG A 133 -1.69 -13.34 18.88
N PRO A 134 -1.37 -12.76 17.71
CA PRO A 134 -0.09 -12.11 17.49
C PRO A 134 0.24 -11.09 18.57
#